data_AF-A0A7S3E7G4-F1
#
_entry.id   AF-A0A7S3E7G4-F1
#
_cell.length_a   1.000
_cell.length_b   1.000
_cell.length_c   1.000
_cell.angle_alpha   90.00
_cell.angle_beta   90.00
_cell.angle_gamma   90.00
#
_symmetry.space_group_name_H-M   'P 1'
#
loop_
_entity.id
_entity.type
_entity.pdbx_description
1 polymer ?
#
loop_
_entity_poly.entity_id
_entity_poly.type
_entity_poly.pdbx_seq_one_letter_code
_entity_poly.pdbx_strand_id
1 'polypeptide(L)'
;MLSLCRRGRADADLPYKYAVYAWFRERGVIPRSGLKLGVEFALYEESSIAQGHKHAFALAVVIGLPSQLSAGDTQLSWNRIHSAMRVAHSVEKKLLLVQVSGIGSNTSSSAETLSTLAIHSIVLSRCPV
;
A
#
# COMPACT_ATOMS: atom_id res chain seq x y z
N MET A 1 -33.82 4.93 22.00
CA MET A 1 -32.83 3.85 21.76
C MET A 1 -32.35 3.95 20.31
N LEU A 2 -31.15 4.50 20.08
CA LEU A 2 -30.22 4.20 18.98
C LEU A 2 -29.12 5.27 18.99
N SER A 3 -28.18 5.13 19.91
CA SER A 3 -26.96 5.95 19.97
C SER A 3 -25.75 5.03 19.87
N LEU A 4 -25.31 4.76 18.65
CA LEU A 4 -23.98 4.22 18.36
C LEU A 4 -23.60 4.51 16.90
N CYS A 5 -23.56 5.79 16.55
CA CYS A 5 -22.78 6.24 15.40
C CYS A 5 -21.31 6.26 15.85
N ARG A 6 -20.67 5.08 15.85
CA ARG A 6 -19.25 4.94 16.19
C ARG A 6 -18.46 5.60 15.04
N ARG A 7 -18.15 6.88 15.22
CA ARG A 7 -17.33 7.68 14.29
C ARG A 7 -16.02 6.90 14.06
N GLY A 8 -15.89 6.27 12.90
CA GLY A 8 -14.67 5.54 12.52
C GLY A 8 -13.50 6.51 12.62
N ARG A 9 -12.49 6.17 13.43
CA ARG A 9 -11.24 6.93 13.50
C ARG A 9 -10.69 7.04 12.09
N ALA A 10 -10.38 8.25 11.62
CA ALA A 10 -9.73 8.42 10.34
C ALA A 10 -8.37 7.71 10.39
N ASP A 11 -8.12 6.79 9.48
CA ASP A 11 -6.81 6.15 9.33
C ASP A 11 -5.76 7.22 9.01
N ALA A 12 -4.77 7.39 9.87
CA ALA A 12 -3.68 8.34 9.65
C ALA A 12 -2.89 8.03 8.37
N ASP A 13 -2.86 6.75 7.97
CA ASP A 13 -2.16 6.26 6.77
C ASP A 13 -2.96 6.45 5.47
N LEU A 14 -4.21 6.94 5.55
CA LEU A 14 -5.10 7.05 4.39
C LEU A 14 -4.51 7.86 3.22
N PRO A 15 -3.84 9.02 3.44
CA PRO A 15 -3.24 9.78 2.35
C PRO A 15 -2.17 8.99 1.59
N TYR A 16 -1.33 8.23 2.30
CA TYR A 16 -0.30 7.39 1.69
C TYR A 16 -0.90 6.23 0.90
N LYS A 17 -1.91 5.56 1.47
CA LYS A 17 -2.63 4.47 0.78
C LYS A 17 -3.32 4.98 -0.49
N TYR A 18 -3.93 6.16 -0.44
CA TYR A 18 -4.58 6.77 -1.59
C TYR A 18 -3.58 7.16 -2.69
N ALA A 19 -2.44 7.75 -2.34
CA ALA A 19 -1.39 8.06 -3.29
C ALA A 19 -0.88 6.82 -4.03
N VAL A 20 -0.60 5.74 -3.29
CA VAL A 20 -0.17 4.47 -3.87
C VAL A 20 -1.26 3.86 -4.74
N TYR A 21 -2.53 3.95 -4.32
CA TYR A 21 -3.66 3.51 -5.12
C TYR A 21 -3.74 4.23 -6.46
N ALA A 22 -3.65 5.56 -6.47
CA ALA A 22 -3.65 6.38 -7.70
C ALA A 22 -2.47 6.01 -8.62
N TRP A 23 -1.27 5.90 -8.05
CA TRP A 23 -0.05 5.51 -8.76
C TRP A 23 -0.15 4.14 -9.45
N PHE A 24 -0.79 3.16 -8.80
CA PHE A 24 -1.05 1.85 -9.43
C PHE A 24 -2.09 1.94 -10.55
N ARG A 25 -3.15 2.74 -10.36
CA ARG A 25 -4.21 2.91 -11.37
C ARG A 25 -3.71 3.55 -12.65
N GLU A 26 -2.84 4.55 -12.54
CA GLU A 26 -2.19 5.18 -13.71
C GLU A 26 -1.32 4.19 -14.51
N ARG A 27 -0.82 3.14 -13.87
CA ARG A 27 0.00 2.08 -14.50
C ARG A 27 -0.79 0.92 -15.07
N GLY A 28 -2.12 0.96 -15.04
CA GLY A 28 -2.96 -0.18 -15.46
C GLY A 28 -2.84 -1.39 -14.51
N VAL A 29 -2.53 -1.14 -13.24
CA VAL A 29 -2.60 -2.14 -12.18
C VAL A 29 -3.89 -1.90 -11.40
N ILE A 30 -4.62 -2.98 -11.09
CA ILE A 30 -5.83 -2.92 -10.27
C ILE A 30 -5.47 -3.28 -8.83
N PRO A 31 -5.29 -2.30 -7.94
CA PRO A 31 -5.18 -2.55 -6.51
C PRO A 31 -6.54 -2.95 -5.93
N ARG A 32 -6.59 -4.10 -5.27
CA ARG A 32 -7.71 -4.56 -4.43
C ARG A 32 -7.29 -4.60 -2.97
N SER A 33 -8.27 -4.70 -2.06
CA SER A 33 -7.99 -4.80 -0.63
C SER A 33 -7.15 -6.06 -0.34
N GLY A 34 -6.02 -5.86 0.35
CA GLY A 34 -5.16 -6.93 0.85
C GLY A 34 -5.52 -7.46 2.24
N LEU A 35 -6.68 -7.05 2.80
CA LEU A 35 -7.04 -7.31 4.20
C LEU A 35 -7.00 -8.79 4.58
N LYS A 36 -7.39 -9.70 3.66
CA LYS A 36 -7.34 -11.16 3.89
C LYS A 36 -5.93 -11.69 4.15
N LEU A 37 -4.90 -10.97 3.71
CA LEU A 37 -3.50 -11.36 3.77
C LEU A 37 -2.68 -10.45 4.70
N GLY A 38 -3.34 -9.52 5.42
CA GLY A 38 -2.66 -8.61 6.33
C GLY A 38 -1.75 -7.58 5.65
N VAL A 39 -2.03 -7.24 4.38
CA VAL A 39 -1.33 -6.22 3.59
C VAL A 39 -2.31 -5.17 3.09
N GLU A 40 -1.84 -4.00 2.66
CA GLU A 40 -2.71 -2.92 2.20
C GLU A 40 -3.40 -3.29 0.89
N PHE A 41 -2.63 -3.76 -0.09
CA PHE A 41 -3.15 -4.04 -1.43
C PHE A 41 -2.73 -5.41 -1.97
N ALA A 42 -3.66 -6.06 -2.65
CA ALA A 42 -3.39 -7.17 -3.56
C ALA A 42 -3.48 -6.63 -4.99
N LEU A 43 -2.43 -6.80 -5.77
CA LEU A 43 -2.29 -6.20 -7.10
C LEU A 43 -2.65 -7.20 -8.19
N TYR A 44 -3.45 -6.73 -9.14
CA TYR A 44 -3.87 -7.48 -10.31
C TYR A 44 -3.46 -6.72 -11.56
N GLU A 45 -3.08 -7.46 -12.59
CA GLU A 45 -2.83 -6.88 -13.89
C GLU A 45 -4.18 -6.70 -14.62
N GLU A 46 -4.40 -5.55 -15.26
CA GLU A 46 -5.62 -5.29 -16.03
C GLU A 46 -5.81 -6.34 -17.14
N SER A 47 -4.72 -6.70 -17.82
CA SER A 47 -4.67 -7.73 -18.88
C SER A 47 -5.12 -9.11 -18.38
N SER A 48 -4.72 -9.48 -17.16
CA SER A 48 -5.03 -10.77 -16.54
C SER A 48 -6.54 -10.92 -16.26
N ILE A 49 -7.19 -9.84 -15.81
CA ILE A 49 -8.62 -9.86 -15.50
C ILE A 49 -9.46 -10.00 -16.78
N ALA A 50 -9.06 -9.33 -17.86
CA ALA A 50 -9.73 -9.44 -19.15
C ALA A 50 -9.66 -10.87 -19.73
N GLN A 51 -8.61 -11.63 -19.41
CA GLN A 51 -8.41 -13.01 -19.84
C GLN A 51 -9.02 -14.05 -18.88
N GLY A 52 -9.73 -13.62 -17.83
CA GLY A 52 -10.35 -14.53 -16.86
C GLY A 52 -9.40 -15.07 -15.79
N HIS A 53 -8.15 -14.61 -15.73
CA HIS A 53 -7.22 -14.94 -14.65
C HIS A 53 -7.58 -14.13 -13.39
N LYS A 54 -7.87 -14.85 -12.29
CA LYS A 54 -8.39 -14.25 -11.03
C LYS A 54 -7.36 -14.15 -9.91
N HIS A 55 -6.07 -14.34 -10.21
CA HIS A 55 -5.02 -14.35 -9.18
C HIS A 55 -4.29 -13.01 -9.15
N ALA A 56 -4.07 -12.49 -7.94
CA ALA A 56 -3.15 -11.37 -7.74
C ALA A 56 -1.74 -11.82 -8.15
N PHE A 57 -0.93 -10.95 -8.75
CA PHE A 57 0.46 -11.26 -9.09
C PHE A 57 1.41 -10.85 -7.95
N ALA A 58 1.04 -9.84 -7.17
CA ALA A 58 1.85 -9.34 -6.06
C ALA A 58 0.99 -8.78 -4.92
N LEU A 59 1.59 -8.70 -3.75
CA LEU A 59 1.07 -8.06 -2.55
C LEU A 59 1.87 -6.79 -2.30
N ALA A 60 1.22 -5.66 -2.02
CA ALA A 60 1.90 -4.40 -1.74
C ALA A 60 1.73 -3.99 -0.29
N VAL A 61 2.86 -3.62 0.31
CA VAL A 61 2.96 -3.00 1.63
C VAL A 61 3.31 -1.53 1.47
N VAL A 62 2.46 -0.67 2.02
CA VAL A 62 2.65 0.80 1.92
C VAL A 62 3.49 1.30 3.09
N ILE A 63 4.52 2.06 2.73
CA ILE A 63 5.50 2.66 3.62
C ILE A 63 5.40 4.18 3.46
N GLY A 64 4.74 4.85 4.41
CA GLY A 64 4.79 6.31 4.51
C GLY A 64 6.02 6.72 5.30
N LEU A 65 6.95 7.47 4.70
CA LEU A 65 7.91 8.22 5.50
C LEU A 65 7.30 9.59 5.79
N PRO A 66 6.94 9.91 7.04
CA PRO A 66 6.67 11.30 7.38
C PRO A 66 7.95 12.10 7.13
N SER A 67 7.82 13.23 6.44
CA SER A 67 8.91 14.16 6.12
C SER A 67 9.53 14.83 7.37
N GLN A 68 8.93 14.61 8.53
CA GLN A 68 9.39 15.07 9.83
C GLN A 68 9.35 13.87 10.78
N LEU A 69 10.48 13.57 11.41
CA LEU A 69 10.69 12.54 12.43
C LEU A 69 9.81 12.79 13.68
N SER A 70 8.49 12.67 13.56
CA SER A 70 7.60 12.53 14.71
C SER A 70 7.54 11.05 15.04
N ALA A 71 8.30 10.69 16.08
CA ALA A 71 8.61 9.34 16.56
C ALA A 71 7.42 8.53 17.12
N GLY A 72 6.23 8.66 16.53
CA GLY A 72 4.99 8.08 17.06
C GLY A 72 4.68 6.67 16.58
N ASP A 73 4.21 6.50 15.34
CA ASP A 73 3.48 5.26 14.98
C ASP A 73 3.72 4.73 13.55
N THR A 74 4.27 5.51 12.62
CA THR A 74 4.51 5.06 11.23
C THR A 74 5.93 4.57 11.00
N GLN A 75 6.61 4.11 12.06
CA GLN A 75 7.94 3.52 11.93
C GLN A 75 7.77 2.10 11.36
N LEU A 76 8.42 1.81 10.23
CA LEU A 76 8.45 0.44 9.74
C LEU A 76 9.13 -0.47 10.75
N SER A 77 8.33 -1.25 11.46
CA SER A 77 8.85 -2.37 12.22
C SER A 77 9.29 -3.46 11.24
N TRP A 78 10.54 -3.92 11.40
CA TRP A 78 11.06 -5.11 10.70
C TRP A 78 10.10 -6.32 10.83
N ASN A 79 9.40 -6.41 11.96
CA ASN A 79 8.40 -7.44 12.22
C ASN A 79 7.24 -7.41 11.22
N ARG A 80 6.80 -6.21 10.79
CA ARG A 80 5.72 -6.05 9.80
C ARG A 80 6.18 -6.52 8.42
N ILE A 81 7.40 -6.14 8.01
CA ILE A 81 7.99 -6.61 6.74
C ILE A 81 8.13 -8.12 6.77
N HIS A 82 8.70 -8.68 7.84
CA HIS A 82 8.92 -10.12 7.97
C HIS A 82 7.61 -10.91 7.98
N SER A 83 6.58 -10.40 8.65
CA SER A 83 5.23 -11.01 8.65
C SER A 83 4.59 -10.99 7.27
N ALA A 84 4.66 -9.85 6.56
CA ALA A 84 4.16 -9.73 5.20
C ALA A 84 4.94 -10.63 4.22
N MET A 85 6.27 -10.74 4.40
CA MET A 85 7.12 -11.65 3.62
C MET A 85 6.68 -13.10 3.82
N ARG A 86 6.44 -13.52 5.07
CA ARG A 86 5.97 -14.88 5.38
C ARG A 86 4.62 -15.16 4.72
N VAL A 87 3.68 -14.22 4.75
CA VAL A 87 2.37 -14.41 4.11
C VAL A 87 2.52 -14.47 2.59
N ALA A 88 3.25 -13.53 1.98
CA ALA A 88 3.53 -13.52 0.55
C ALA A 88 4.20 -14.83 0.10
N HIS A 89 5.14 -15.33 0.89
CA HIS A 89 5.77 -16.62 0.70
C HIS A 89 4.75 -17.76 0.74
N SER A 90 3.86 -17.79 1.74
CA SER A 90 2.84 -18.84 1.89
C SER A 90 1.81 -18.90 0.76
N VAL A 91 1.51 -17.77 0.11
CA VAL A 91 0.56 -17.72 -1.02
C VAL A 91 1.23 -17.72 -2.39
N GLU A 92 2.55 -17.90 -2.42
CA GLU A 92 3.39 -17.87 -3.63
C GLU A 92 3.17 -16.61 -4.46
N LYS A 93 3.27 -15.45 -3.80
CA LYS A 93 3.16 -14.12 -4.42
C LYS A 93 4.40 -13.29 -4.13
N LYS A 94 4.70 -12.36 -5.04
CA LYS A 94 5.77 -11.38 -4.83
C LYS A 94 5.31 -10.35 -3.81
N LEU A 95 6.23 -9.89 -2.96
CA LEU A 95 5.98 -8.77 -2.05
C LEU A 95 6.56 -7.50 -2.66
N LEU A 96 5.77 -6.44 -2.68
CA LEU A 96 6.16 -5.11 -3.13
C LEU A 96 6.18 -4.18 -1.92
N LEU A 97 7.33 -3.59 -1.63
CA LEU A 97 7.43 -2.49 -0.68
C LEU A 97 7.30 -1.19 -1.45
N VAL A 98 6.27 -0.40 -1.12
CA VAL A 98 6.01 0.88 -1.77
C VAL A 98 6.26 2.00 -0.79
N GLN A 99 7.38 2.69 -0.99
CA GLN A 99 7.78 3.84 -0.21
C GLN A 99 7.22 5.12 -0.84
N VAL A 100 6.58 5.92 -0.01
CA VAL A 100 6.04 7.22 -0.36
C VAL A 100 6.84 8.30 0.36
N SER A 101 7.49 9.17 -0.40
CA SER A 101 8.23 10.33 0.11
C SER A 101 7.58 11.62 -0.36
N GLY A 102 7.59 12.65 0.49
CA GLY A 102 7.21 14.01 0.10
C GLY A 102 5.76 14.44 0.41
N ILE A 103 5.01 13.71 1.23
CA ILE A 103 3.75 14.25 1.76
C ILE A 103 4.10 15.26 2.87
N GLY A 104 4.12 16.54 2.49
CA GLY A 104 4.23 17.67 3.41
C GLY A 104 2.87 17.98 4.03
N SER A 105 2.85 18.56 5.24
CA SER A 105 1.63 18.92 5.98
C SER A 105 0.94 20.19 5.45
N ASN A 106 1.36 20.71 4.30
CA ASN A 106 0.86 21.94 3.71
C ASN A 106 -0.35 21.65 2.81
N THR A 107 -1.52 22.00 3.36
CA THR A 107 -2.86 21.85 2.81
C THR A 107 -3.07 22.73 1.57
N SER A 108 -2.55 22.31 0.42
CA SER A 108 -2.85 22.94 -0.87
C SER A 108 -3.12 21.85 -1.90
N SER A 109 -4.41 21.55 -2.09
CA SER A 109 -4.97 20.70 -3.15
C SER A 109 -4.47 19.23 -3.27
N SER A 110 -5.43 18.30 -3.24
CA SER A 110 -5.15 16.86 -3.33
C SER A 110 -4.55 16.43 -4.68
N ALA A 111 -4.71 17.23 -5.74
CA ALA A 111 -4.21 16.92 -7.08
C ALA A 111 -2.72 17.30 -7.27
N GLU A 112 -2.30 18.47 -6.78
CA GLU A 112 -0.90 18.91 -6.87
C GLU A 112 0.02 18.05 -5.98
N THR A 113 -0.53 17.57 -4.85
CA THR A 113 0.16 16.66 -3.93
C THR A 113 0.52 15.34 -4.61
N LEU A 114 -0.36 14.81 -5.48
CA LEU A 114 -0.08 13.57 -6.23
C LEU A 114 1.05 13.76 -7.25
N SER A 115 1.11 14.91 -7.91
CA SER A 115 2.13 15.19 -8.92
C SER A 115 3.54 15.37 -8.35
N THR A 116 3.65 15.79 -7.08
CA THR A 116 4.93 16.05 -6.40
C THR A 116 5.46 14.81 -5.65
N LEU A 117 4.69 13.73 -5.60
CA LEU A 117 5.00 12.57 -4.78
C LEU A 117 6.08 11.68 -5.41
N ALA A 118 7.18 11.49 -4.69
CA ALA A 118 8.19 10.50 -5.07
C ALA A 118 7.80 9.13 -4.50
N ILE A 119 7.34 8.24 -5.38
CA ILE A 119 7.00 6.86 -5.02
C ILE A 119 8.10 5.92 -5.51
N HIS A 120 8.71 5.21 -4.58
CA HIS A 120 9.74 4.21 -4.84
C HIS A 120 9.21 2.81 -4.51
N SER A 121 9.33 1.87 -5.45
CA SER A 121 8.86 0.49 -5.25
C SER A 121 10.02 -0.49 -5.31
N ILE A 122 10.16 -1.33 -4.28
CA ILE A 122 11.14 -2.42 -4.21
C ILE A 122 10.39 -3.74 -4.24
N VAL A 123 10.76 -4.63 -5.16
CA VAL A 123 10.25 -6.00 -5.21
C VAL A 123 11.10 -6.87 -4.31
N LEU A 124 10.46 -7.56 -3.37
CA LEU A 124 11.06 -8.63 -2.60
C LEU A 124 10.53 -9.96 -3.12
N SER A 125 11.44 -10.74 -3.69
CA SER A 125 11.20 -12.10 -4.18
C SER A 125 12.09 -13.09 -3.44
N ARG A 126 11.70 -14.37 -3.48
CA ARG A 126 12.57 -15.45 -3.04
C ARG A 126 13.87 -15.43 -3.86
N CYS A 127 15.00 -15.74 -3.23
CA CYS A 127 16.16 -16.19 -3.95
C CYS A 127 15.83 -17.57 -4.56
N PRO A 128 16.07 -17.80 -5.86
CA PRO A 128 16.04 -19.15 -6.41
C PRO A 128 17.17 -19.93 -5.72
N VAL A 129 16.80 -21.04 -5.08
CA VAL A 129 17.74 -21.99 -4.46
C VAL A 129 18.20 -22.98 -5.52
#